data_AF-A0A437APN3-F1
#
_entry.id   AF-A0A437APN3-F1
#
_cell.length_a   1.000
_cell.length_b   1.000
_cell.length_c   1.000
_cell.angle_alpha   90.00
_cell.angle_beta   90.00
_cell.angle_gamma   90.00
#
_symmetry.space_group_name_H-M   'P 1'
#
loop_
_entity.id
_entity.type
_entity.pdbx_description
1 polymer ?
#
loop_
_entity_poly.entity_id
_entity_poly.type
_entity_poly.pdbx_seq_one_letter_code
_entity_poly.pdbx_strand_id
1 'polypeptide(L)'
;MLSKKNLVIKECCKNIEKIIDNIIDILNMLKQSEKSIEIKCAEFICAKQKMLEIKSKILALFKNLIQLKYLKQNNVGEEKNTFDLEKKFNLLLKNEFNFQ
;
A
#
# COMPACT_ATOMS: atom_id res chain seq x y z
N MET A 1 -12.32 23.57 0.60
CA MET A 1 -11.13 22.97 1.24
C MET A 1 -11.43 21.48 1.50
N LEU A 2 -10.73 20.52 0.90
CA LEU A 2 -10.95 19.09 1.20
C LEU A 2 -10.47 18.81 2.63
N SER A 3 -11.29 18.15 3.45
CA SER A 3 -10.86 17.77 4.81
C SER A 3 -9.65 16.84 4.75
N LYS A 4 -8.74 16.91 5.73
CA LYS A 4 -7.57 16.03 5.82
C LYS A 4 -7.95 14.55 5.69
N LYS A 5 -9.11 14.16 6.23
CA LYS A 5 -9.71 12.84 6.08
C LYS A 5 -9.98 12.49 4.62
N ASN A 6 -10.58 13.39 3.84
CA ASN A 6 -10.87 13.16 2.42
C ASN A 6 -9.60 13.01 1.58
N LEU A 7 -8.52 13.74 1.92
CA LEU A 7 -7.23 13.58 1.27
C LEU A 7 -6.63 12.19 1.51
N VAL A 8 -6.64 11.72 2.76
CA VAL A 8 -6.12 10.37 3.10
C VAL A 8 -6.98 9.27 2.46
N ILE A 9 -8.31 9.42 2.41
CA ILE A 9 -9.19 8.48 1.70
C ILE A 9 -8.84 8.43 0.21
N LYS A 10 -8.68 9.60 -0.44
CA LYS A 10 -8.31 9.67 -1.86
C LYS A 10 -6.95 9.00 -2.12
N GLU A 11 -6.00 9.11 -1.20
CA GLU A 11 -4.72 8.43 -1.30
C GLU A 11 -4.84 6.91 -1.13
N CYS A 12 -5.71 6.43 -0.23
CA CYS A 12 -6.04 5.01 -0.15
C CYS A 12 -6.61 4.49 -1.48
N CYS A 13 -7.60 5.17 -2.05
CA CYS A 13 -8.19 4.76 -3.33
C CYS A 13 -7.13 4.68 -4.43
N LYS A 14 -6.25 5.68 -4.55
CA LYS A 14 -5.14 5.67 -5.51
C LYS A 14 -4.16 4.53 -5.29
N ASN A 15 -3.85 4.18 -4.04
CA ASN A 15 -2.96 3.06 -3.75
C ASN A 15 -3.63 1.71 -4.10
N ILE A 16 -4.94 1.57 -3.86
CA ILE A 16 -5.72 0.39 -4.26
C ILE A 16 -5.77 0.25 -5.79
N GLU A 17 -6.08 1.33 -6.50
CA GLU A 17 -6.08 1.38 -7.97
C GLU A 17 -4.74 0.89 -8.53
N LYS A 18 -3.62 1.42 -8.03
CA LYS A 18 -2.27 1.01 -8.46
C LYS A 18 -1.93 -0.45 -8.14
N ILE A 19 -2.44 -0.98 -7.03
CA ILE A 19 -2.26 -2.42 -6.70
C ILE A 19 -3.00 -3.26 -7.75
N ILE A 20 -4.24 -2.90 -8.05
CA ILE A 20 -5.07 -3.60 -9.04
C ILE A 20 -4.42 -3.53 -10.44
N ASP A 21 -3.97 -2.35 -10.87
CA ASP A 21 -3.30 -2.17 -12.15
C ASP A 21 -2.05 -3.07 -12.27
N ASN A 22 -1.21 -3.10 -11.24
CA ASN A 22 -0.02 -3.96 -11.24
C ASN A 22 -0.38 -5.46 -11.23
N ILE A 23 -1.45 -5.88 -10.55
CA ILE A 23 -1.94 -7.27 -10.61
C ILE A 23 -2.42 -7.60 -12.03
N ILE A 24 -3.19 -6.72 -12.66
CA ILE A 24 -3.66 -6.90 -14.04
C ILE A 24 -2.48 -7.04 -15.00
N ASP A 25 -1.46 -6.20 -14.87
CA ASP A 25 -0.26 -6.28 -15.70
C ASP A 25 0.49 -7.60 -15.53
N ILE A 26 0.65 -8.08 -14.29
CA ILE A 26 1.27 -9.39 -14.02
C ILE A 26 0.46 -10.50 -14.70
N LEU A 27 -0.87 -10.48 -14.55
CA LEU A 27 -1.74 -11.48 -15.17
C LEU A 27 -1.68 -11.43 -16.71
N ASN A 28 -1.56 -10.24 -17.29
CA ASN A 28 -1.42 -10.06 -18.74
C ASN A 28 -0.09 -10.59 -19.27
N MET A 29 1.01 -10.44 -18.52
CA MET A 29 2.30 -11.06 -18.85
C MET A 29 2.19 -12.59 -18.84
N LEU A 30 1.54 -13.15 -17.81
CA LEU A 30 1.40 -14.59 -17.62
C LEU A 30 0.42 -15.27 -18.61
N LYS A 31 -0.50 -14.52 -19.23
CA LYS A 31 -1.53 -15.05 -20.13
C LYS A 31 -1.02 -15.47 -21.52
N GLN A 32 0.18 -15.09 -21.92
CA GLN A 32 0.67 -15.34 -23.28
C GLN A 32 1.39 -16.69 -23.38
N SER A 33 0.78 -17.65 -24.07
CA SER A 33 1.39 -18.92 -24.45
C SER A 33 2.18 -18.79 -25.76
N GLU A 34 3.28 -19.54 -25.89
CA GLU A 34 4.28 -19.49 -26.98
C GLU A 34 5.33 -18.37 -26.87
N LYS A 35 6.16 -18.43 -25.83
CA LYS A 35 7.31 -17.54 -25.65
C LYS A 35 8.60 -18.33 -25.54
N SER A 36 9.67 -17.77 -26.13
CA SER A 36 11.03 -18.27 -25.91
C SER A 36 11.38 -18.18 -24.42
N ILE A 37 12.40 -18.93 -24.01
CA ILE A 37 12.84 -18.96 -22.60
C ILE A 37 13.29 -17.58 -22.14
N GLU A 38 13.96 -16.82 -23.01
CA GLU A 38 14.43 -15.46 -22.75
C GLU A 38 13.27 -14.52 -22.40
N ILE A 39 12.18 -14.58 -23.16
CA ILE A 39 11.00 -13.76 -22.91
C ILE A 39 10.37 -14.15 -21.57
N LYS A 40 10.23 -15.45 -21.28
CA LYS A 40 9.69 -15.92 -19.99
C LYS A 40 10.53 -15.45 -18.80
N CYS A 41 11.85 -15.47 -18.91
CA CYS A 41 12.76 -14.95 -17.89
C CYS A 41 12.58 -13.45 -17.67
N ALA A 42 12.49 -12.67 -18.76
CA ALA A 42 12.26 -11.22 -18.69
C ALA A 42 10.92 -10.90 -18.01
N GLU A 43 9.86 -11.62 -18.35
CA GLU A 43 8.54 -11.45 -17.73
C GLU A 43 8.53 -11.80 -16.25
N PHE A 44 9.24 -12.85 -15.85
CA PHE A 44 9.38 -13.20 -14.45
C PHE A 44 10.06 -12.08 -13.64
N ILE A 45 11.12 -11.46 -14.19
CA ILE A 45 11.80 -10.32 -13.56
C ILE A 45 10.86 -9.12 -13.47
N CYS A 46 10.14 -8.80 -14.55
CA CYS A 46 9.14 -7.72 -14.56
C CYS A 46 8.02 -7.96 -13.55
N ALA A 47 7.51 -9.19 -13.45
CA ALA A 47 6.49 -9.56 -12.48
C ALA A 47 7.01 -9.41 -11.04
N LYS A 48 8.26 -9.84 -10.76
CA LYS A 48 8.90 -9.62 -9.46
C LYS A 48 8.99 -8.13 -9.11
N GLN A 49 9.36 -7.27 -10.04
CA GLN A 49 9.43 -5.84 -9.81
C GLN A 49 8.05 -5.26 -9.47
N LYS A 50 7.00 -5.63 -10.22
CA LYS A 50 5.63 -5.22 -9.94
C LYS A 50 5.12 -5.72 -8.57
N MET A 51 5.53 -6.91 -8.14
CA MET A 51 5.22 -7.41 -6.79
C MET A 51 5.86 -6.56 -5.68
N LEU A 52 7.07 -6.04 -5.88
CA LEU A 52 7.71 -5.11 -4.94
C LEU A 52 6.97 -3.76 -4.88
N GLU A 53 6.47 -3.28 -6.00
CA GLU A 53 5.62 -2.09 -6.04
C GLU A 53 4.30 -2.31 -5.30
N ILE A 54 3.63 -3.44 -5.52
CA ILE A 54 2.42 -3.83 -4.78
C ILE A 54 2.69 -3.83 -3.27
N LYS A 55 3.78 -4.46 -2.82
CA LYS A 55 4.19 -4.47 -1.41
C LYS A 55 4.31 -3.06 -0.84
N SER A 56 4.96 -2.16 -1.56
CA SER A 56 5.14 -0.76 -1.14
C SER A 56 3.80 -0.02 -1.01
N LYS A 57 2.84 -0.29 -1.90
CA LYS A 57 1.49 0.31 -1.84
C LYS A 57 0.65 -0.25 -0.70
N ILE A 58 0.78 -1.54 -0.38
CA ILE A 58 0.13 -2.15 0.79
C ILE A 58 0.63 -1.49 2.09
N LEU A 59 1.93 -1.26 2.22
CA LEU A 59 2.49 -0.57 3.39
C LEU A 59 1.93 0.87 3.52
N ALA A 60 1.86 1.60 2.41
CA ALA A 60 1.25 2.93 2.39
C ALA A 60 -0.24 2.90 2.79
N LEU A 61 -0.99 1.87 2.37
CA LEU A 61 -2.38 1.69 2.79
C LEU A 61 -2.51 1.48 4.29
N PHE A 62 -1.70 0.61 4.90
CA PHE A 62 -1.72 0.40 6.35
C PHE A 62 -1.44 1.69 7.10
N LYS A 63 -0.44 2.45 6.67
CA LYS A 63 -0.12 3.76 7.26
C LYS A 63 -1.30 4.74 7.15
N ASN A 64 -1.93 4.83 5.98
CA ASN A 64 -3.10 5.68 5.78
C ASN A 64 -4.30 5.24 6.64
N LEU A 65 -4.51 3.94 6.82
CA LEU A 65 -5.56 3.40 7.70
C LEU A 65 -5.34 3.76 9.17
N ILE A 66 -4.10 3.70 9.67
CA ILE A 66 -3.76 4.16 11.03
C ILE A 66 -4.08 5.65 11.17
N GLN A 67 -3.70 6.45 10.18
CA GLN A 67 -3.99 7.88 10.17
C GLN A 67 -5.50 8.16 10.15
N LEU A 68 -6.28 7.41 9.38
CA LEU A 68 -7.74 7.52 9.38
C LEU A 68 -8.36 7.14 10.72
N LYS A 69 -7.86 6.09 11.37
CA LYS A 69 -8.29 5.68 12.72
C LYS A 69 -8.04 6.80 13.73
N TYR A 70 -6.86 7.42 13.68
CA TYR A 70 -6.53 8.57 14.52
C TYR A 70 -7.45 9.77 14.25
N LEU A 71 -7.65 10.14 12.98
CA LEU A 71 -8.54 11.25 12.61
C LEU A 71 -10.00 11.00 13.02
N LYS A 72 -10.45 9.73 13.05
CA LYS A 72 -11.79 9.36 13.56
C LYS A 72 -11.89 9.53 15.07
N GLN A 73 -10.84 9.18 15.82
CA GLN A 73 -10.83 9.23 17.29
C GLN A 73 -10.72 10.66 17.84
N ASN A 74 -9.99 11.55 17.16
CA ASN A 74 -9.71 12.91 17.65
C ASN A 74 -10.63 13.99 17.05
N ASN A 75 -11.90 13.65 16.82
CA ASN A 75 -12.93 14.61 16.41
C ASN A 75 -13.45 15.48 17.58
N VAL A 76 -12.76 15.51 18.72
CA VAL A 76 -13.15 16.26 19.93
C VAL A 76 -11.90 16.96 20.44
N GLY A 77 -12.03 18.24 20.76
CA GLY A 77 -10.96 19.19 21.10
C GLY A 77 -10.22 18.91 22.41
N GLU A 78 -9.60 17.74 22.54
CA GLU A 78 -8.75 17.40 23.68
C GLU A 78 -7.28 17.27 23.29
N GLU A 79 -6.44 17.77 24.18
CA GLU A 79 -5.08 18.21 23.94
C GLU A 79 -4.09 17.07 23.63
N LYS A 80 -3.25 17.34 22.63
CA LYS A 80 -1.82 17.01 22.54
C LYS A 80 -1.39 15.61 23.04
N ASN A 81 -1.87 14.57 22.36
CA ASN A 81 -0.94 13.48 22.03
C ASN A 81 -0.26 13.84 20.71
N THR A 82 1.07 13.98 20.72
CA THR A 82 1.88 14.02 19.50
C THR A 82 1.72 12.69 18.78
N PHE A 83 0.71 12.62 17.92
CA PHE A 83 0.45 11.42 17.12
C PHE A 83 1.60 11.20 16.16
N ASP A 84 2.47 10.28 16.54
CA ASP A 84 3.55 9.79 15.72
C ASP A 84 3.04 8.60 14.90
N LEU A 85 2.72 8.89 13.64
CA LEU A 85 2.27 7.92 12.66
C LEU A 85 3.32 6.83 12.41
N GLU A 86 4.61 7.18 12.39
CA GLU A 86 5.69 6.22 12.14
C GLU A 86 5.84 5.26 13.31
N LYS A 87 5.84 5.78 14.56
CA LYS A 87 5.87 4.93 15.74
C LYS A 87 4.71 3.94 15.76
N LYS A 88 3.49 4.40 15.44
CA LYS A 88 2.29 3.53 15.39
C LYS A 88 2.36 2.51 14.26
N PHE A 89 2.91 2.90 13.11
CA PHE A 89 3.09 2.00 11.98
C PHE A 89 4.13 0.92 12.28
N ASN A 90 5.28 1.29 12.85
CA ASN A 90 6.32 0.34 13.27
C ASN A 90 5.83 -0.63 14.35
N LEU A 91 5.01 -0.16 15.29
CA LEU A 91 4.36 -1.04 16.27
C LEU A 91 3.43 -2.06 15.61
N LEU A 92 2.65 -1.65 14.61
CA LEU A 92 1.79 -2.56 13.85
C LEU A 92 2.62 -3.60 13.08
N LEU A 93 3.69 -3.17 12.40
CA LEU A 93 4.60 -4.08 11.70
C LEU A 93 5.24 -5.11 12.63
N LYS A 94 5.65 -4.68 13.83
CA LYS A 94 6.22 -5.58 14.84
C LYS A 94 5.19 -6.57 15.38
N ASN A 95 4.00 -6.11 15.76
CA ASN A 95 3.01 -6.91 16.48
C ASN A 95 2.24 -7.88 15.58
N GLU A 96 1.89 -7.45 14.38
CA GLU A 96 1.02 -8.24 13.48
C GLU A 96 1.82 -9.05 12.45
N PHE A 97 3.05 -8.61 12.13
CA PHE A 97 3.83 -9.17 11.02
C PHE A 97 5.23 -9.66 11.41
N ASN A 98 5.63 -9.56 12.69
CA ASN A 98 6.98 -9.90 13.15
C ASN A 98 8.11 -9.27 12.32
N PHE A 99 7.88 -8.07 11.79
CA PHE A 99 8.86 -7.35 10.99
C PHE A 99 9.87 -6.67 11.93
N GLN A 100 11.14 -7.12 11.91
CA GLN A 100 12.25 -6.53 12.68
C GLN A 100 12.95 -5.42 11.89
#